data_AF-A0A7K4NL30-F1
#
_entry.id   AF-A0A7K4NL30-F1
#
_cell.length_a   1.000
_cell.length_b   1.000
_cell.length_c   1.000
_cell.angle_alpha   90.00
_cell.angle_beta   90.00
_cell.angle_gamma   90.00
#
_symmetry.space_group_name_H-M   'P 1'
#
loop_
_entity.id
_entity.type
_entity.pdbx_description
1 polymer ?
#
loop_
_entity_poly.entity_id
_entity_poly.type
_entity_poly.pdbx_seq_one_letter_code
_entity_poly.pdbx_strand_id
1 'polypeptide(L)' 'MSILMEKEISIDRIIAANYEQFRALEDPIRGKIVQMLYKKKLNVEQINRRLKKLGYKKAVTTIRHHVEILKNSSLVEI' A
#
# COMPACT_ATOMS: atom_id res chain seq x y z
N MET A 1 4.46 -30.40 10.39
CA MET A 1 4.06 -29.15 11.07
C MET A 1 4.92 -28.05 10.49
N SER A 2 4.35 -27.11 9.75
CA SER A 2 5.13 -26.25 8.85
C SER A 2 5.87 -25.13 9.60
N ILE A 3 7.19 -25.28 9.76
CA ILE A 3 8.38 -24.42 9.49
C ILE A 3 8.22 -22.87 9.31
N LEU A 4 7.02 -22.29 9.34
CA LEU A 4 6.82 -20.86 9.09
C LEU A 4 7.44 -19.99 10.18
N MET A 5 7.47 -20.48 11.43
CA MET A 5 8.04 -19.76 12.59
C MET A 5 9.55 -19.91 12.75
N GLU A 6 10.19 -20.86 12.04
CA GLU A 6 11.65 -21.04 12.06
C GLU A 6 12.37 -20.13 11.05
N LYS A 7 11.61 -19.52 10.12
CA LYS A 7 12.18 -18.68 9.08
C LYS A 7 12.37 -17.26 9.61
N GLU A 8 13.62 -16.81 9.68
CA GLU A 8 13.93 -15.43 10.07
C GLU A 8 13.23 -14.43 9.14
N ILE A 9 12.49 -13.50 9.73
CA ILE A 9 11.84 -12.41 9.01
C ILE A 9 12.85 -11.27 8.90
N SER A 10 13.37 -11.04 7.69
CA SER A 10 14.28 -9.92 7.43
C SER A 10 13.52 -8.59 7.43
N ILE A 11 13.95 -7.65 8.28
CA ILE A 11 13.46 -6.28 8.27
C ILE A 11 14.26 -5.48 7.22
N ASP A 12 13.60 -5.04 6.15
CA ASP A 12 14.24 -4.22 5.10
C ASP A 12 14.37 -2.74 5.53
N ARG A 13 13.34 -2.18 6.16
CA ARG A 13 13.31 -0.77 6.58
C ARG A 13 12.39 -0.56 7.78
N ILE A 14 12.85 0.23 8.74
CA ILE A 14 12.03 0.77 9.84
C ILE A 14 11.74 2.25 9.52
N ILE A 15 10.47 2.65 9.65
CA ILE A 15 10.03 4.02 9.40
C ILE A 15 9.28 4.52 10.64
N ALA A 16 9.67 5.67 11.17
CA ALA A 16 8.87 6.37 12.18
C ALA A 16 7.71 7.07 11.46
N ALA A 17 6.48 6.72 11.85
CA ALA A 17 5.27 7.32 11.31
C ALA A 17 4.40 7.84 12.46
N ASN A 18 3.64 8.89 12.22
CA ASN A 18 2.67 9.39 13.19
C ASN A 18 1.38 8.55 13.15
N TYR A 19 0.49 8.77 14.12
CA TYR A 19 -0.74 7.99 14.26
C TYR A 19 -1.64 8.08 13.01
N GLU A 20 -1.75 9.25 12.38
CA GLU A 20 -2.55 9.45 11.17
C GLU A 20 -2.00 8.66 9.98
N GLN A 21 -0.67 8.61 9.84
CA GLN A 21 0.01 7.79 8.84
C GLN A 21 -0.20 6.29 9.08
N PHE A 22 -0.14 5.84 10.35
CA PHE A 22 -0.45 4.45 10.69
C PHE A 22 -1.90 4.09 10.37
N ARG A 23 -2.86 4.93 10.76
CA ARG A 23 -4.29 4.78 10.42
C ARG A 23 -4.51 4.79 8.90
N ALA A 24 -3.72 5.56 8.17
CA ALA A 24 -3.73 5.57 6.71
C ALA A 24 -3.24 4.25 6.09
N LEU A 25 -2.37 3.50 6.77
CA LEU A 25 -1.80 2.24 6.29
C LEU A 25 -2.54 0.98 6.77
N GLU A 26 -3.51 1.12 7.68
CA GLU A 26 -4.30 0.01 8.23
C GLU A 26 -5.04 -0.81 7.17
N ASP A 27 -5.43 -0.19 6.05
CA ASP A 27 -6.02 -0.93 4.93
C ASP A 27 -4.92 -1.61 4.11
N PRO A 28 -4.99 -2.93 3.88
CA PRO A 28 -3.98 -3.66 3.12
C PRO A 28 -3.82 -3.15 1.68
N ILE A 29 -4.88 -2.61 1.07
CA ILE A 29 -4.82 -1.99 -0.26
C ILE A 29 -3.98 -0.72 -0.20
N ARG A 30 -4.16 0.14 0.81
CA ARG A 30 -3.36 1.37 0.99
C ARG A 30 -1.88 1.03 1.15
N GLY A 31 -1.55 0.05 1.99
CA GLY A 31 -0.17 -0.46 2.12
C GLY A 31 0.41 -0.98 0.78
N LYS A 32 -0.40 -1.71 0.00
CA LYS A 32 0.03 -2.19 -1.33
C LYS A 32 0.24 -1.07 -2.35
N ILE A 33 -0.60 -0.04 -2.32
CA ILE A 33 -0.45 1.14 -3.18
C ILE A 33 0.87 1.84 -2.88
N VAL A 34 1.18 2.11 -1.60
CA VAL A 34 2.45 2.71 -1.19
C VAL A 34 3.63 1.83 -1.61
N GLN A 35 3.55 0.52 -1.42
CA GLN A 35 4.59 -0.43 -1.87
C GLN A 35 4.82 -0.37 -3.38
N MET A 36 3.77 -0.24 -4.20
CA MET A 36 3.90 -0.12 -5.65
C MET A 36 4.54 1.21 -6.06
N LEU A 37 4.14 2.30 -5.41
CA LEU A 37 4.63 3.65 -5.69
C LEU A 37 6.09 3.83 -5.28
N TYR A 38 6.52 3.18 -4.19
CA TYR A 38 7.92 3.14 -3.78
C TYR A 38 8.84 2.60 -4.89
N LYS A 39 8.37 1.60 -5.64
CA LYS A 39 9.16 0.99 -6.73
C LYS A 39 9.09 1.77 -8.03
N LYS A 40 7.96 2.42 -8.33
CA LYS A 40 7.73 3.11 -9.60
C LYS A 40 6.61 4.15 -9.47
N LYS A 41 6.77 5.31 -10.13
CA LYS A 41 5.68 6.27 -10.34
C LYS A 41 4.57 5.66 -11.20
N LEU A 42 3.33 5.66 -10.70
CA LEU A 42 2.18 5.04 -11.36
C LEU A 42 0.97 5.97 -11.27
N ASN A 43 0.12 5.95 -12.29
CA ASN A 43 -1.19 6.57 -12.22
C ASN A 43 -2.24 5.63 -11.62
N VAL A 44 -3.40 6.17 -11.24
CA VAL A 44 -4.50 5.43 -10.59
C VAL A 44 -4.98 4.23 -11.41
N GLU A 45 -5.03 4.37 -12.73
CA GLU A 45 -5.48 3.29 -13.63
C GLU A 45 -4.46 2.14 -13.68
N GLN A 46 -3.16 2.46 -13.71
CA GLN A 46 -2.09 1.47 -13.63
C GLN A 46 -2.07 0.76 -12.27
N ILE A 47 -2.30 1.49 -11.19
CA ILE A 47 -2.43 0.93 -9.83
C ILE A 47 -3.61 -0.04 -9.79
N ASN A 48 -4.78 0.35 -10.28
CA ASN A 48 -5.97 -0.50 -10.33
C ASN A 48 -5.73 -1.80 -11.11
N ARG A 49 -5.10 -1.73 -12.29
CA ARG A 49 -4.77 -2.93 -13.09
C ARG A 49 -3.84 -3.88 -12.35
N ARG A 50 -2.83 -3.36 -11.65
CA ARG A 50 -1.89 -4.17 -10.86
C ARG A 50 -2.57 -4.79 -9.65
N LEU A 51 -3.40 -4.03 -8.93
CA LEU A 51 -4.19 -4.53 -7.81
C LEU A 51 -5.15 -5.66 -8.23
N LYS A 52 -5.81 -5.53 -9.39
CA LYS A 52 -6.64 -6.59 -9.96
C LYS A 52 -5.85 -7.88 -10.21
N LYS A 53 -4.61 -7.78 -10.73
CA LYS A 53 -3.72 -8.94 -10.92
C LYS A 53 -3.31 -9.61 -9.61
N LEU A 54 -3.31 -8.88 -8.50
CA LEU A 54 -3.04 -9.39 -7.15
C LEU A 54 -4.31 -9.91 -6.44
N GLY A 55 -5.46 -9.91 -7.11
CA GLY A 55 -6.74 -10.39 -6.56
C GLY A 55 -7.64 -9.30 -5.95
N TYR A 56 -7.18 -8.05 -5.87
CA TYR A 56 -7.99 -6.93 -5.36
C TYR A 56 -8.89 -6.37 -6.46
N LYS A 57 -10.14 -6.86 -6.50
CA LYS A 57 -11.16 -6.41 -7.45
C LYS A 57 -11.92 -5.20 -6.89
N LYS A 58 -11.37 -4.00 -7.09
CA LYS A 58 -12.02 -2.73 -6.72
C LYS A 58 -12.27 -1.85 -7.95
N ALA A 59 -13.21 -0.92 -7.83
CA ALA A 59 -13.46 0.09 -8.85
C ALA A 59 -12.35 1.16 -8.83
N VAL A 60 -12.11 1.81 -9.97
CA VAL A 60 -11.10 2.89 -10.11
C VAL A 60 -11.40 4.04 -9.14
N THR A 61 -12.68 4.37 -8.93
CA THR A 61 -13.14 5.39 -7.98
C THR A 61 -12.73 5.07 -6.55
N THR A 62 -12.81 3.79 -6.14
CA THR A 62 -12.34 3.33 -4.83
C THR A 62 -10.83 3.44 -4.69
N ILE A 63 -10.07 3.08 -5.74
CA ILE A 63 -8.61 3.24 -5.72
C ILE A 63 -8.22 4.71 -5.65
N ARG A 64 -8.94 5.61 -6.35
CA ARG A 64 -8.75 7.06 -6.25
C ARG A 64 -8.95 7.54 -4.82
N HIS A 65 -10.03 7.09 -4.16
CA HIS A 65 -10.29 7.43 -2.77
C HIS A 65 -9.16 6.98 -1.83
N HIS A 66 -8.62 5.77 -2.01
CA HIS A 66 -7.47 5.31 -1.24
C HIS A 66 -6.21 6.16 -1.47
N VAL A 67 -5.94 6.57 -2.71
CA VAL A 67 -4.80 7.46 -3.03
C VAL A 67 -4.98 8.83 -2.39
N GLU A 68 -6.21 9.35 -2.33
CA GLU A 68 -6.52 10.62 -1.69
C GLU A 68 -6.29 10.58 -0.17
N ILE A 69 -6.68 9.50 0.50
CA ILE A 69 -6.37 9.30 1.93
C ILE A 69 -4.84 9.26 2.15
N LEU A 70 -4.11 8.57 1.28
CA LEU A 70 -2.64 8.50 1.35
C LEU A 70 -1.98 9.87 1.12
N LYS A 71 -2.56 10.70 0.25
CA LYS A 71 -2.13 12.09 0.07
C LYS A 71 -2.38 12.91 1.34
N ASN A 72 -3.58 12.84 1.90
CA ASN A 72 -3.98 13.62 3.08
C ASN A 72 -3.17 13.26 4.33
N SER A 73 -2.61 12.05 4.38
CA SER A 73 -1.70 11.58 5.44
C SER A 73 -0.22 11.84 5.14
N SER A 74 0.10 12.58 4.06
CA SER A 74 1.48 12.88 3.64
C SER A 74 2.33 11.62 3.35
N LEU A 75 1.69 10.51 2.98
CA LEU A 75 2.39 9.27 2.60
C LEU A 75 2.70 9.23 1.10
N VAL A 76 1.96 9.98 0.29
CA VAL A 76 2.11 10.07 -1.16
C VAL A 76 1.93 11.52 -1.59
N GLU A 77 2.76 11.97 -2.53
CA GLU A 77 2.59 13.25 -3.22
C GLU A 77 2.12 12.99 -4.66
N ILE A 78 1.27 13.88 -5.18
CA ILE A 78 0.71 13.80 -6.54
C ILE A 78 1.37 14.85 -7.42
#